data_AF-A0A7V2IBF2-F1
#
_entry.id   AF-A0A7V2IBF2-F1
#
_cell.length_a   1.000
_cell.length_b   1.000
_cell.length_c   1.000
_cell.angle_alpha   90.00
_cell.angle_beta   90.00
_cell.angle_gamma   90.00
#
_symmetry.space_group_name_H-M   'P 1'
#
loop_
_entity.id
_entity.type
_entity.pdbx_description
1 polymer ?
#
loop_
_entity_poly.entity_id
_entity_poly.type
_entity_poly.pdbx_seq_one_letter_code
_entity_poly.pdbx_strand_id
1 'polypeptide(L)'
;MKVYCAWCQQEGRPALLREVEPFDDPTETHGICPEHKRQILGQLQEARLGRPEVGGPLVRAGGPSGERPEVDELDAGELRRRITDWIGEGQVVLTQLIPALLDRHDRLRARVDEAERQAEQLRQELTRAQQRLAVLQEENDALRREQEEIVALFRRVMDQTMEQVLQPMYEMLQRLRLKARK
;
A
#
# COMPACT_ATOMS: atom_id res chain seq x y z
N MET A 1 2.59 6.73 6.60
CA MET A 1 1.92 7.45 5.49
C MET A 1 1.44 8.80 5.96
N LYS A 2 1.63 9.84 5.16
CA LYS A 2 1.14 11.21 5.47
C LYS A 2 -0.13 11.50 4.68
N VAL A 3 -1.11 12.11 5.33
CA VAL A 3 -2.36 12.55 4.68
C VAL A 3 -2.35 14.07 4.60
N TYR A 4 -2.41 14.62 3.39
CA TYR A 4 -2.49 16.05 3.14
C TYR A 4 -3.88 16.45 2.65
N CYS A 5 -4.29 17.69 2.92
CA CYS A 5 -5.46 18.27 2.30
C CYS A 5 -5.12 18.74 0.89
N ALA A 6 -5.78 18.17 -0.12
CA ALA A 6 -5.53 18.50 -1.52
C ALA A 6 -5.74 19.99 -1.82
N TRP A 7 -6.70 20.64 -1.13
CA TRP A 7 -7.02 22.04 -1.36
C TRP A 7 -6.10 23.01 -0.60
N CYS A 8 -5.78 22.74 0.66
CA CYS A 8 -4.75 23.54 1.35
C CYS A 8 -3.43 23.53 0.58
N GLN A 9 -3.06 22.39 -0.01
CA GLN A 9 -1.83 22.26 -0.79
C GLN A 9 -1.89 23.11 -2.07
N GLN A 10 -3.02 23.11 -2.77
CA GLN A 10 -3.24 23.94 -3.96
C GLN A 10 -3.26 25.44 -3.62
N GLU A 11 -3.75 25.81 -2.43
CA GLU A 11 -3.76 27.17 -1.90
C GLU A 11 -2.40 27.63 -1.34
N GLY A 12 -1.39 26.75 -1.31
CA GLY A 12 -0.08 27.04 -0.72
C GLY A 12 -0.10 27.18 0.82
N ARG A 13 -1.12 26.64 1.48
CA ARG A 13 -1.31 26.66 2.94
C ARG A 13 -0.82 25.36 3.59
N PRO A 14 -0.59 25.35 4.92
CA PRO A 14 -0.29 24.12 5.65
C PRO A 14 -1.37 23.05 5.40
N ALA A 15 -0.96 21.95 4.75
CA ALA A 15 -1.89 20.94 4.26
C ALA A 15 -1.86 19.63 5.05
N LEU A 16 -0.90 19.40 5.95
CA LEU A 16 -0.79 18.14 6.67
C LEU A 16 -1.99 17.97 7.62
N LEU A 17 -2.77 16.91 7.41
CA LEU A 17 -3.94 16.58 8.25
C LEU A 17 -3.57 15.66 9.40
N ARG A 18 -2.87 14.56 9.08
CA ARG A 18 -2.46 13.53 10.03
C ARG A 18 -1.45 12.57 9.41
N GLU A 19 -0.81 11.80 10.28
CA GLU A 19 -0.07 10.60 9.90
C GLU A 19 -0.91 9.37 10.23
N VAL A 20 -0.87 8.36 9.37
CA VAL A 20 -1.62 7.11 9.52
C VAL A 20 -0.65 5.94 9.36
N GLU A 21 -0.86 4.89 10.16
CA GLU A 21 -0.11 3.64 10.06
C GLU A 21 -0.23 3.03 8.65
N PRO A 22 0.84 2.44 8.10
CA PRO A 22 2.19 2.31 8.67
C PRO A 22 2.97 3.63 8.67
N PHE A 23 3.61 4.00 9.78
CA PHE A 23 4.32 5.29 9.91
C PHE A 23 5.62 5.36 9.07
N ASP A 24 6.23 4.21 8.79
CA ASP A 24 7.47 4.09 8.03
C ASP A 24 7.27 4.15 6.50
N ASP A 25 6.01 4.19 6.04
CA ASP A 25 5.69 4.32 4.63
C ASP A 25 5.75 5.81 4.20
N PRO A 26 6.65 6.18 3.26
CA PRO A 26 6.80 7.55 2.76
C PRO A 26 5.65 7.98 1.84
N THR A 27 4.70 7.11 1.53
CA THR A 27 3.59 7.41 0.63
C THR A 27 2.74 8.57 1.15
N GLU A 28 2.49 9.53 0.25
CA GLU A 28 1.61 10.67 0.47
C GLU A 28 0.21 10.38 -0.06
N THR A 29 -0.80 10.65 0.75
CA THR A 29 -2.20 10.47 0.41
C THR A 29 -2.95 11.78 0.59
N HIS A 30 -4.10 11.93 -0.08
CA HIS A 30 -4.84 13.18 -0.13
C HIS A 30 -6.25 13.03 0.47
N GLY A 31 -6.67 14.02 1.23
CA GLY A 31 -7.99 14.16 1.82
C GLY A 31 -8.49 15.60 1.79
N ILE A 32 -9.58 15.89 2.53
CA ILE A 32 -10.16 17.23 2.65
C ILE A 32 -10.25 17.58 4.13
N CYS A 33 -9.73 18.76 4.50
CA CYS A 33 -9.75 19.23 5.88
C CYS A 33 -11.19 19.57 6.33
N PRO A 34 -11.50 19.60 7.64
CA PRO A 34 -12.84 19.94 8.13
C PRO A 34 -13.35 21.33 7.70
N GLU A 35 -12.45 22.28 7.45
CA GLU A 35 -12.78 23.62 6.97
C GLU A 35 -13.23 23.60 5.51
N HIS A 36 -12.38 23.07 4.62
CA HIS A 36 -12.73 22.87 3.21
C HIS A 36 -13.97 21.98 3.04
N LYS A 37 -14.13 20.95 3.87
CA LYS A 37 -15.34 20.13 3.87
C LYS A 37 -16.59 20.96 4.18
N ARG A 38 -16.54 21.85 5.18
CA ARG A 38 -17.64 22.77 5.51
C ARG A 38 -17.92 23.75 4.37
N GLN A 39 -16.87 24.28 3.74
CA GLN A 39 -17.01 25.21 2.62
C GLN A 39 -17.73 24.55 1.42
N ILE A 40 -17.34 23.32 1.05
CA ILE A 40 -18.02 22.56 -0.02
C ILE A 40 -19.47 22.31 0.32
N LEU A 41 -19.72 21.81 1.54
CA LEU A 41 -21.07 21.48 1.96
C LEU A 41 -21.95 22.74 2.02
N GLY A 42 -21.39 23.87 2.44
CA GLY A 42 -22.05 25.18 2.40
C GLY A 42 -22.37 25.61 0.98
N GLN A 43 -21.41 25.55 0.05
CA GLN A 43 -21.62 25.89 -1.36
C GLN A 43 -22.67 24.99 -2.03
N LEU A 44 -22.69 23.70 -1.70
CA LEU A 44 -23.71 22.76 -2.17
C LEU A 44 -25.09 23.04 -1.56
N GLN A 45 -25.16 23.50 -0.30
CA GLN A 45 -26.39 23.93 0.34
C GLN A 45 -26.89 25.26 -0.24
N GLU A 46 -26.02 26.22 -0.49
CA GLU A 46 -26.35 27.50 -1.14
C GLU A 46 -26.80 27.29 -2.59
N ALA A 47 -26.13 26.41 -3.34
CA ALA A 47 -26.56 26.00 -4.68
C ALA A 47 -27.91 25.25 -4.66
N ARG A 48 -28.26 24.61 -3.54
CA ARG A 48 -29.55 23.98 -3.31
C ARG A 48 -30.64 24.99 -2.93
N LEU A 49 -30.29 26.06 -2.21
CA LEU A 49 -31.17 27.16 -1.81
C LEU A 49 -31.42 28.17 -2.95
N GLY A 50 -30.49 28.29 -3.90
CA GLY A 50 -30.65 29.06 -5.15
C GLY A 50 -31.45 28.33 -6.25
N ARG A 51 -31.78 27.05 -6.02
CA ARG A 51 -32.77 26.28 -6.78
C ARG A 51 -34.07 26.37 -5.98
N PRO A 52 -35.25 26.61 -6.59
CA PRO A 52 -36.48 26.73 -5.82
C PRO A 52 -36.73 25.41 -5.10
N GLU A 53 -36.67 25.45 -3.77
CA GLU A 53 -36.63 24.27 -2.91
C GLU A 53 -37.80 23.33 -3.20
N VAL A 54 -37.48 22.08 -3.52
CA VAL A 54 -38.41 20.95 -3.38
C VAL A 54 -38.04 20.27 -2.06
N GLY A 55 -38.38 20.94 -0.97
CA GLY A 55 -38.09 20.53 0.40
C GLY A 55 -39.09 21.20 1.32
N GLY A 56 -40.21 20.53 1.59
CA GLY A 56 -41.26 21.07 2.45
C GLY A 56 -40.75 21.32 3.89
N PRO A 57 -41.34 22.29 4.61
CA PRO A 57 -40.92 22.62 5.95
C PRO A 57 -41.29 21.51 6.93
N LEU A 58 -40.32 21.04 7.71
CA LEU A 58 -40.57 20.42 9.01
C LEU A 58 -41.07 21.51 9.97
N VAL A 59 -42.37 21.79 9.91
CA VAL A 59 -43.04 22.72 10.81
C VAL A 59 -43.05 22.12 12.22
N ARG A 60 -42.23 22.67 13.11
CA ARG A 60 -42.47 22.58 14.54
C ARG A 60 -43.68 23.45 14.87
N ALA A 61 -44.73 22.81 15.39
CA ALA A 61 -45.98 23.45 15.77
C ALA A 61 -45.77 24.45 16.92
N GLY A 62 -46.15 25.71 16.66
CA GLY A 62 -46.37 26.77 17.64
C GLY A 62 -47.17 27.87 16.96
N GLY A 63 -48.47 27.95 17.24
CA GLY A 63 -49.39 28.91 16.61
C GLY A 63 -49.33 30.32 17.24
N PRO A 64 -50.33 31.16 16.97
CA PRO A 64 -50.48 31.84 15.67
C PRO A 64 -50.57 33.37 15.88
N SER A 65 -50.07 34.18 14.95
CA SER A 65 -50.45 35.59 14.82
C SER A 65 -49.98 36.17 13.50
N GLY A 66 -50.96 36.62 12.69
CA GLY A 66 -50.83 37.79 11.82
C GLY A 66 -50.05 37.61 10.52
N GLU A 67 -50.74 37.92 9.42
CA GLU A 67 -50.23 38.09 8.05
C GLU A 67 -49.95 36.78 7.30
N ARG A 68 -51.01 36.30 6.63
CA ARG A 68 -50.86 35.38 5.51
C ARG A 68 -50.04 36.09 4.42
N PRO A 69 -48.88 35.57 3.98
CA PRO A 69 -48.38 35.94 2.67
C PRO A 69 -49.47 35.55 1.67
N GLU A 70 -49.82 36.46 0.76
CA GLU A 70 -50.58 36.07 -0.44
C GLU A 70 -49.81 34.92 -1.08
N VAL A 71 -50.42 33.74 -0.98
CA VAL A 71 -49.87 32.53 -1.56
C VAL A 71 -50.16 32.69 -3.02
N ASP A 72 -49.15 33.09 -3.79
CA ASP A 72 -49.17 33.04 -5.25
C ASP A 72 -49.78 31.70 -5.62
N GLU A 73 -50.98 31.71 -6.20
CA GLU A 73 -51.68 30.52 -6.66
C GLU A 73 -50.84 29.98 -7.82
N LEU A 74 -49.75 29.30 -7.49
CA LEU A 74 -48.97 28.52 -8.43
C LEU A 74 -49.95 27.58 -9.08
N ASP A 75 -50.23 27.85 -10.36
CA ASP A 75 -51.13 27.06 -11.18
C ASP A 75 -50.84 25.59 -10.90
N ALA A 76 -51.87 24.83 -10.52
CA ALA A 76 -51.72 23.41 -10.25
C ALA A 76 -51.10 22.69 -11.48
N GLY A 77 -51.24 23.26 -12.69
CA GLY A 77 -50.49 22.88 -13.88
C GLY A 77 -48.97 23.05 -13.76
N GLU A 78 -48.48 24.17 -13.25
CA GLU A 78 -47.06 24.45 -13.04
C GLU A 78 -46.44 23.58 -11.94
N LEU A 79 -47.14 23.39 -10.82
CA LEU A 79 -46.68 22.46 -9.77
C LEU A 79 -46.56 21.03 -10.30
N ARG A 80 -47.53 20.58 -11.12
CA ARG A 80 -47.48 19.26 -11.76
C ARG A 80 -46.30 19.14 -12.72
N ARG A 81 -46.02 20.16 -13.54
CA ARG A 81 -44.86 20.18 -14.45
C ARG A 81 -43.56 20.05 -13.67
N ARG A 82 -43.36 20.84 -12.62
CA ARG A 82 -42.16 20.77 -11.77
C ARG A 82 -41.96 19.40 -11.11
N ILE A 83 -43.04 18.74 -10.68
CA ILE A 83 -42.96 17.38 -10.13
C ILE A 83 -42.51 16.40 -11.23
N THR A 84 -43.06 16.49 -12.44
CA THR A 84 -42.66 15.64 -13.56
C THR A 84 -41.22 15.86 -13.97
N ASP A 85 -40.76 17.11 -14.02
CA ASP A 85 -39.37 17.46 -14.33
C ASP A 85 -38.43 16.94 -13.24
N TRP A 86 -38.79 17.09 -11.96
CA TRP A 86 -38.01 16.55 -10.85
C TRP A 86 -37.97 15.01 -10.84
N ILE A 87 -39.07 14.34 -11.19
CA ILE A 87 -39.11 12.88 -11.36
C ILE A 87 -38.19 12.47 -12.51
N GLY A 88 -38.23 13.18 -13.64
CA GLY A 88 -37.35 12.92 -14.78
C GLY A 88 -35.86 13.09 -14.44
N GLU A 89 -35.51 14.20 -13.77
CA GLU A 89 -34.14 14.48 -13.29
C GLU A 89 -33.68 13.43 -12.26
N GLY A 90 -34.53 13.08 -11.29
CA GLY A 90 -34.25 12.06 -10.27
C GLY A 90 -34.15 10.65 -10.84
N GLN A 91 -34.92 10.35 -11.89
CA GLN A 91 -34.92 9.04 -12.54
C GLN A 91 -33.57 8.76 -13.21
N VAL A 92 -32.92 9.74 -13.85
CA VAL A 92 -31.57 9.56 -14.42
C VAL A 92 -30.55 9.18 -13.34
N VAL A 93 -30.59 9.86 -12.20
CA VAL A 93 -29.68 9.58 -11.08
C VAL A 93 -29.88 8.16 -10.55
N LEU A 94 -31.14 7.77 -10.30
CA LEU A 94 -31.48 6.48 -9.72
C LEU A 94 -31.28 5.30 -10.69
N THR A 95 -31.54 5.50 -11.99
CA THR A 95 -31.53 4.39 -12.96
C THR A 95 -30.22 4.25 -13.72
N GLN A 96 -29.44 5.32 -13.88
CA GLN A 96 -28.22 5.28 -14.69
C GLN A 96 -26.97 5.53 -13.86
N LEU A 97 -26.92 6.63 -13.10
CA LEU A 97 -25.69 7.07 -12.43
C LEU A 97 -25.35 6.19 -11.22
N ILE A 98 -26.30 5.95 -10.31
CA ILE A 98 -26.04 5.14 -9.12
C ILE A 98 -25.64 3.71 -9.49
N PRO A 99 -26.37 2.98 -10.36
CA PRO A 99 -25.95 1.64 -10.77
C PRO A 99 -24.57 1.63 -11.43
N ALA A 100 -24.27 2.58 -12.33
CA ALA A 100 -22.95 2.63 -12.97
C ALA A 100 -21.79 2.88 -11.97
N LEU A 101 -22.03 3.69 -10.92
CA LEU A 101 -21.06 3.92 -9.85
C LEU A 101 -20.88 2.68 -8.96
N LEU A 102 -21.96 1.96 -8.65
CA LEU A 102 -21.90 0.68 -7.92
C LEU A 102 -21.15 -0.38 -8.73
N ASP A 103 -21.47 -0.54 -10.01
CA ASP A 103 -20.73 -1.43 -10.92
C ASP A 103 -19.25 -1.07 -10.98
N ARG A 104 -18.93 0.23 -11.02
CA ARG A 104 -17.54 0.69 -11.01
C ARG A 104 -16.85 0.36 -9.70
N HIS A 105 -17.53 0.58 -8.58
CA HIS A 105 -17.03 0.23 -7.25
C HIS A 105 -16.74 -1.28 -7.16
N ASP A 106 -17.68 -2.12 -7.61
CA ASP A 106 -17.54 -3.58 -7.53
C ASP A 106 -16.42 -4.09 -8.43
N ARG A 107 -16.24 -3.50 -9.62
CA ARG A 107 -15.07 -3.80 -10.47
C ARG A 107 -13.75 -3.38 -9.84
N LEU A 108 -13.72 -2.24 -9.16
CA LEU A 108 -12.52 -1.79 -8.44
C LEU A 108 -12.21 -2.73 -7.29
N ARG A 109 -13.23 -3.14 -6.52
CA ARG A 109 -13.10 -4.12 -5.45
C ARG A 109 -12.55 -5.45 -5.96
N ALA A 110 -13.14 -6.01 -7.03
CA ALA A 110 -12.65 -7.25 -7.63
C ALA A 110 -11.18 -7.17 -8.11
N ARG A 111 -10.76 -6.00 -8.63
CA ARG A 111 -9.36 -5.77 -9.03
C ARG A 111 -8.41 -5.71 -7.84
N VAL A 112 -8.84 -5.12 -6.73
CA VAL A 112 -8.05 -5.11 -5.48
C VAL A 112 -7.93 -6.53 -4.94
N ASP A 113 -9.04 -7.27 -4.85
CA ASP A 113 -9.04 -8.66 -4.37
C ASP A 113 -8.16 -9.58 -5.22
N GLU A 114 -8.09 -9.35 -6.54
CA GLU A 114 -7.18 -10.06 -7.44
C GLU A 114 -5.71 -9.67 -7.21
N ALA A 115 -5.41 -8.37 -7.11
CA ALA A 115 -4.07 -7.89 -6.85
C ALA A 115 -3.53 -8.37 -5.48
N GLU A 116 -4.38 -8.43 -4.46
CA GLU A 116 -4.05 -8.98 -3.14
C GLU A 116 -3.72 -10.47 -3.22
N ARG A 117 -4.51 -11.25 -3.95
CA ARG A 117 -4.23 -12.68 -4.19
C ARG A 117 -2.89 -12.89 -4.89
N GLN A 118 -2.59 -12.07 -5.91
CA GLN A 118 -1.30 -12.11 -6.61
C GLN A 118 -0.13 -11.73 -5.71
N ALA A 119 -0.28 -10.67 -4.89
CA ALA A 119 0.74 -10.25 -3.94
C ALA A 119 1.04 -11.35 -2.91
N GLU A 120 0.00 -12.01 -2.40
CA GLU A 120 0.14 -13.11 -1.46
C GLU A 120 0.84 -14.33 -2.10
N GLN A 121 0.47 -14.68 -3.33
CA GLN A 121 1.17 -15.73 -4.10
C GLN A 121 2.66 -15.42 -4.26
N LEU A 122 3.02 -14.20 -4.69
CA LEU A 122 4.41 -13.80 -4.87
C LEU A 122 5.19 -13.80 -3.54
N ARG A 123 4.57 -13.41 -2.42
CA ARG A 123 5.20 -13.49 -1.09
C ARG A 123 5.48 -14.93 -0.68
N GLN A 124 4.55 -15.85 -0.96
CA GLN A 124 4.74 -17.27 -0.70
C GLN A 124 5.86 -17.86 -1.57
N GLU A 125 5.93 -17.48 -2.85
CA GLU A 125 7.01 -17.90 -3.74
C GLU A 125 8.37 -17.35 -3.30
N LEU A 126 8.45 -16.08 -2.90
CA LEU A 126 9.66 -15.48 -2.35
C LEU A 126 10.12 -16.22 -1.10
N THR A 127 9.21 -16.53 -0.19
CA THR A 127 9.51 -17.29 1.04
C THR A 127 10.05 -18.68 0.70
N ARG A 128 9.41 -19.39 -0.23
CA ARG A 128 9.89 -20.71 -0.70
C ARG A 128 11.26 -20.63 -1.39
N ALA A 129 11.52 -19.56 -2.14
CA ALA A 129 12.82 -19.34 -2.77
C ALA A 129 13.91 -19.06 -1.73
N GLN A 130 13.62 -18.22 -0.73
CA GLN A 130 14.52 -17.91 0.37
C GLN A 130 14.86 -19.16 1.20
N GLN A 131 13.86 -20.01 1.50
CA GLN A 131 14.08 -21.28 2.19
C GLN A 131 15.01 -22.21 1.39
N ARG A 132 14.80 -22.34 0.07
CA ARG A 132 15.68 -23.15 -0.78
C ARG A 132 17.11 -22.60 -0.82
N LEU A 133 17.27 -21.28 -0.89
CA LEU A 133 18.59 -20.66 -0.85
C LEU A 133 19.29 -20.90 0.48
N ALA A 134 18.58 -20.80 1.61
CA ALA A 134 19.13 -21.08 2.93
C ALA A 134 19.66 -22.52 3.03
N VAL A 135 18.87 -23.51 2.59
CA VAL A 135 19.30 -24.92 2.57
C VAL A 135 20.54 -25.11 1.69
N LEU A 136 20.55 -24.54 0.48
CA LEU A 136 21.70 -24.64 -0.41
C LEU A 136 22.95 -23.95 0.17
N GLN A 137 22.78 -22.84 0.90
CA GLN A 137 23.89 -22.17 1.59
C GLN A 137 24.46 -23.06 2.71
N GLU A 138 23.60 -23.65 3.53
CA GLU A 138 24.01 -24.59 4.59
C GLU A 138 24.76 -25.81 4.01
N GLU A 139 24.28 -26.38 2.91
CA GLU A 139 24.95 -27.49 2.20
C GLU A 139 26.33 -27.07 1.67
N ASN A 140 26.42 -25.90 1.04
CA ASN A 140 27.71 -25.38 0.55
C ASN A 140 28.70 -25.13 1.69
N ASP A 141 28.23 -24.60 2.81
CA ASP A 141 29.07 -24.34 3.99
C ASP A 141 29.50 -25.64 4.67
N ALA A 142 28.66 -26.69 4.65
CA ALA A 142 29.05 -28.02 5.10
C ALA A 142 30.14 -28.62 4.21
N LEU A 143 29.95 -28.61 2.88
CA LEU A 143 30.92 -29.11 1.92
C LEU A 143 32.26 -28.36 2.00
N ARG A 144 32.23 -27.04 2.22
CA ARG A 144 33.46 -26.24 2.42
C ARG A 144 34.20 -26.65 3.69
N ARG A 145 33.49 -26.88 4.80
CA ARG A 145 34.09 -27.38 6.04
C ARG A 145 34.72 -28.75 5.86
N GLU A 146 34.05 -29.66 5.17
CA GLU A 146 34.61 -30.98 4.84
C GLU A 146 35.90 -30.84 3.99
N GLN A 147 35.90 -29.95 3.00
CA GLN A 147 37.09 -29.68 2.19
C GLN A 147 38.24 -29.11 3.02
N GLU A 148 37.97 -28.18 3.94
CA GLU A 148 38.98 -27.62 4.85
C GLU A 148 39.57 -28.70 5.77
N GLU A 149 38.73 -29.59 6.31
CA GLU A 149 39.16 -30.72 7.13
C GLU A 149 40.05 -31.69 6.34
N ILE A 150 39.66 -32.04 5.11
CA ILE A 150 40.47 -32.90 4.22
C ILE A 150 41.82 -32.26 3.93
N VAL A 151 41.85 -30.97 3.58
CA VAL A 151 43.10 -30.24 3.32
C VAL A 151 43.96 -30.17 4.58
N ALA A 152 43.36 -29.96 5.76
CA ALA A 152 44.09 -29.93 7.03
C ALA A 152 44.64 -31.31 7.42
N LEU A 153 43.91 -32.39 7.16
CA LEU A 153 44.40 -33.77 7.33
C LEU A 153 45.56 -34.06 6.37
N PHE A 154 45.39 -33.73 5.08
CA PHE A 154 46.44 -33.92 4.08
C PHE A 154 47.71 -33.15 4.45
N ARG A 155 47.58 -31.88 4.87
CA ARG A 155 48.71 -31.08 5.35
C ARG A 155 49.44 -31.77 6.51
N ARG A 156 48.71 -32.25 7.54
CA ARG A 156 49.32 -32.97 8.67
C ARG A 156 50.08 -34.22 8.23
N VAL A 157 49.52 -35.02 7.32
CA VAL A 157 50.20 -36.20 6.78
C VAL A 157 51.45 -35.80 6.00
N MET A 158 51.37 -34.77 5.17
CA MET A 158 52.52 -34.25 4.42
C MET A 158 53.63 -33.74 5.34
N ASP A 159 53.29 -32.97 6.39
CA ASP A 159 54.25 -32.47 7.36
C ASP A 159 54.93 -33.64 8.09
N GLN A 160 54.16 -34.63 8.56
CA GLN A 160 54.69 -35.83 9.21
C GLN A 160 55.62 -36.65 8.30
N THR A 161 55.23 -36.88 7.04
CA THR A 161 56.06 -37.66 6.10
C THR A 161 57.36 -36.93 5.76
N MET A 162 57.30 -35.61 5.64
CA MET A 162 58.48 -34.78 5.40
C MET A 162 59.45 -34.84 6.58
N GLU A 163 58.95 -34.74 7.81
CA GLU A 163 59.75 -34.85 9.05
C GLU A 163 60.32 -36.26 9.27
N GLN A 164 59.51 -37.30 9.09
CA GLN A 164 59.90 -38.66 9.46
C GLN A 164 60.79 -39.36 8.43
N VAL A 165 60.61 -39.06 7.14
CA VAL A 165 61.26 -39.82 6.06
C VAL A 165 62.25 -38.96 5.29
N LEU A 166 61.81 -37.82 4.77
CA LEU A 166 62.64 -37.02 3.86
C LEU A 166 63.79 -36.33 4.59
N GLN A 167 63.55 -35.78 5.78
CA GLN A 167 64.57 -35.07 6.53
C GLN A 167 65.74 -35.98 6.95
N PRO A 168 65.53 -37.16 7.55
CA PRO A 168 66.63 -38.07 7.89
C PRO A 168 67.41 -38.56 6.67
N MET A 169 66.72 -38.85 5.56
CA MET A 169 67.37 -39.23 4.30
C MET A 169 68.25 -38.10 3.77
N TYR A 170 67.75 -36.86 3.79
CA TYR A 170 68.50 -35.68 3.36
C TYR A 170 69.74 -35.44 4.24
N GLU A 171 69.60 -35.55 5.56
CA GLU A 171 70.71 -35.44 6.51
C GLU A 171 71.77 -36.53 6.28
N MET A 172 71.34 -37.77 6.04
CA MET A 172 72.24 -38.88 5.74
C MET A 172 73.01 -38.66 4.44
N LEU A 173 72.34 -38.21 3.38
CA LEU A 173 72.97 -37.83 2.13
C LEU A 173 73.99 -36.68 2.33
N GLN A 174 73.65 -35.67 3.14
CA GLN A 174 74.59 -34.59 3.46
C GLN A 174 75.84 -35.09 4.19
N ARG A 175 75.68 -35.97 5.18
CA ARG A 175 76.82 -36.56 5.91
C ARG A 175 77.74 -37.35 4.99
N LEU A 176 77.18 -38.15 4.09
CA LEU A 176 77.96 -38.90 3.09
C LEU A 176 78.72 -37.94 2.15
N ARG A 177 78.07 -36.87 1.71
CA ARG A 177 78.68 -35.85 0.84
C ARG A 177 79.82 -35.10 1.50
N LEU A 178 79.72 -34.81 2.81
CA LEU A 178 80.78 -34.19 3.59
C LEU A 178 81.97 -35.13 3.82
N LYS A 179 81.73 -36.42 4.05
CA LYS A 179 82.80 -37.44 4.18
C LYS A 179 83.55 -37.65 2.86
N ALA A 180 82.85 -37.66 1.73
CA ALA A 180 83.48 -37.83 0.40
C ALA A 180 84.36 -36.64 -0.03
N ARG A 181 84.32 -35.52 0.70
CA ARG A 181 85.04 -34.27 0.39
C ARG A 181 86.27 -34.04 1.28
N LYS A 182 86.50 -34.91 2.28
CA LYS A 182 87.70 -34.98 3.12
C LYS A 182 88.57 -36.13 2.66
#